data_AF-A0A2D6PR00-F1
#
_entry.id   AF-A0A2D6PR00-F1
#
_cell.length_a   1.000
_cell.length_b   1.000
_cell.length_c   1.000
_cell.angle_alpha   90.00
_cell.angle_beta   90.00
_cell.angle_gamma   90.00
#
_symmetry.space_group_name_H-M   'P 1'
#
loop_
_entity.id
_entity.type
_entity.pdbx_description
1 polymer ?
#
loop_
_entity_poly.entity_id
_entity_poly.type
_entity_poly.pdbx_seq_one_letter_code
_entity_poly.pdbx_strand_id
1 'polypeptide(L)'
;MRNVSLATLVVVVLCGVLSAQMQLTTTYTSNNGQSGNMFDIVATNPVIIQTVDINVDAGTHTIAVYVVTGGGSYVGLAATPGAWTLVGTAPGVVSNGLNVATPVPLPLNVQIQPGQTQGFYVTVTTGTGMNYTNGSVVNTPYVSDPNITITEGIGVALNFGGTFSPRVWNGTVYYQFAADILDVAQPQGPGSLSVSLGMITASSTQGYTLLSTTTPLPVGTGPFAGIFPDGTTWIGLSTALGAGNPFHFLRTPGLYPDVPLNLPPGFLSAFAGQTWDLVVVLFDGTNGVVGNSNVQRITLQ
;
A
#
# COMPACT_ATOMS: atom_id res chain seq x y z
N MET A 1 36.01 7.54 35.13
CA MET A 1 36.11 7.00 33.76
C MET A 1 35.07 5.89 33.64
N ARG A 2 33.91 6.21 33.06
CA ARG A 2 32.79 5.28 32.89
C ARG A 2 32.71 5.01 31.39
N ASN A 3 33.05 3.79 30.98
CA ASN A 3 33.10 3.38 29.59
C ASN A 3 31.68 3.43 29.01
N VAL A 4 31.43 4.42 28.14
CA VAL A 4 30.26 4.41 27.26
C VAL A 4 30.62 3.46 26.12
N SER A 5 29.93 2.33 26.00
CA SER A 5 30.17 1.40 24.90
C SER A 5 29.77 2.05 23.59
N LEU A 6 30.72 2.17 22.65
CA LEU A 6 30.46 2.51 21.27
C LEU A 6 29.48 1.47 20.69
N ALA A 7 28.21 1.82 20.53
CA ALA A 7 27.33 1.08 19.66
C ALA A 7 27.82 1.29 18.22
N THR A 8 28.17 0.21 17.54
CA THR A 8 28.61 0.21 16.15
C THR A 8 27.51 0.83 15.27
N LEU A 9 27.71 2.08 14.85
CA LEU A 9 26.87 2.74 13.85
C LEU A 9 27.16 2.11 12.49
N VAL A 10 26.32 1.17 12.06
CA VAL A 10 26.34 0.66 10.69
C VAL A 10 25.77 1.76 9.81
N VAL A 11 26.62 2.43 9.02
CA VAL A 11 26.19 3.34 7.96
C VAL A 11 25.59 2.49 6.85
N VAL A 12 24.27 2.30 6.89
CA VAL A 12 23.53 1.68 5.79
C VAL A 12 23.34 2.75 4.72
N VAL A 13 24.11 2.67 3.63
CA VAL A 13 23.82 3.40 2.41
C VAL A 13 22.59 2.73 1.78
N LEU A 14 21.40 3.26 2.06
CA LEU A 14 20.16 2.87 1.38
C LEU A 14 20.17 3.45 -0.03
N CYS A 15 20.77 2.73 -0.97
CA CYS A 15 20.55 2.91 -2.40
C CYS A 15 19.12 2.44 -2.70
N GLY A 16 18.36 3.22 -3.47
CA GLY A 16 16.93 3.01 -3.72
C GLY A 16 16.60 1.56 -4.08
N VAL A 17 15.62 0.99 -3.37
CA VAL A 17 15.13 -0.36 -3.65
C VAL A 17 14.51 -0.40 -5.04
N LEU A 18 15.10 -1.16 -5.95
CA LEU A 18 14.38 -1.70 -7.09
C LEU A 18 13.27 -2.56 -6.50
N SER A 19 12.03 -2.09 -6.58
CA SER A 19 10.89 -2.87 -6.11
C SER A 19 10.70 -4.06 -7.05
N ALA A 20 10.95 -5.27 -6.54
CA ALA A 20 10.75 -6.49 -7.32
C ALA A 20 9.24 -6.71 -7.53
N GLN A 21 8.81 -6.77 -8.78
CA GLN A 21 7.44 -7.12 -9.12
C GLN A 21 7.19 -8.58 -8.70
N MET A 22 6.16 -8.78 -7.89
CA MET A 22 5.67 -10.07 -7.42
C MET A 22 4.37 -10.41 -8.15
N GLN A 23 4.02 -11.70 -8.16
CA GLN A 23 2.77 -12.17 -8.74
C GLN A 23 2.13 -13.26 -7.88
N LEU A 24 0.79 -13.25 -7.83
CA LEU A 24 0.00 -14.32 -7.24
C LEU A 24 -1.09 -14.74 -8.20
N THR A 25 -1.07 -16.00 -8.61
CA THR A 25 -2.05 -16.58 -9.54
C THR A 25 -3.05 -17.43 -8.79
N THR A 26 -4.34 -17.28 -9.11
CA THR A 26 -5.39 -18.17 -8.62
C THR A 26 -5.39 -19.48 -9.40
N THR A 27 -6.01 -19.50 -10.58
CA THR A 27 -6.06 -20.61 -11.53
C THR A 27 -6.38 -20.07 -12.92
N TYR A 28 -6.12 -20.87 -13.95
CA TYR A 28 -6.57 -20.62 -15.30
C TYR A 28 -7.47 -21.73 -15.82
N THR A 29 -8.16 -22.47 -14.95
CA THR A 29 -9.23 -23.38 -15.40
C THR A 29 -10.48 -22.58 -15.79
N SER A 30 -11.48 -23.19 -16.41
CA SER A 30 -12.80 -22.56 -16.58
C SER A 30 -13.88 -23.62 -16.61
N ASN A 31 -15.01 -23.32 -15.98
CA ASN A 31 -16.22 -24.13 -16.08
C ASN A 31 -17.50 -23.27 -16.11
N ASN A 32 -17.35 -21.95 -16.07
CA ASN A 32 -18.43 -20.98 -16.06
C ASN A 32 -17.89 -19.62 -16.54
N GLY A 33 -18.79 -18.71 -16.90
CA GLY A 33 -18.43 -17.38 -17.35
C GLY A 33 -19.59 -16.40 -17.31
N GLN A 34 -19.25 -15.12 -17.22
CA GLN A 34 -20.20 -13.99 -17.24
C GLN A 34 -19.45 -12.71 -17.65
N SER A 35 -20.04 -11.53 -17.44
CA SER A 35 -19.39 -10.26 -17.74
C SER A 35 -18.19 -9.97 -16.83
N GLY A 36 -18.22 -10.36 -15.55
CA GLY A 36 -17.09 -10.13 -14.65
C GLY A 36 -17.10 -10.92 -13.35
N ASN A 37 -16.12 -10.64 -12.50
CA ASN A 37 -15.97 -11.22 -11.17
C ASN A 37 -15.68 -10.16 -10.13
N MET A 38 -16.28 -10.31 -8.95
CA MET A 38 -15.91 -9.55 -7.75
C MET A 38 -15.24 -10.46 -6.73
N PHE A 39 -14.13 -10.01 -6.17
CA PHE A 39 -13.33 -10.74 -5.18
C PHE A 39 -12.54 -9.75 -4.32
N ASP A 40 -12.08 -10.19 -3.15
CA ASP A 40 -11.24 -9.38 -2.27
C ASP A 40 -9.77 -9.80 -2.37
N ILE A 41 -8.89 -8.80 -2.26
CA ILE A 41 -7.48 -8.98 -1.92
C ILE A 41 -7.26 -8.44 -0.50
N VAL A 42 -6.71 -9.29 0.37
CA VAL A 42 -6.34 -8.93 1.74
C VAL A 42 -4.82 -8.83 1.80
N ALA A 43 -4.28 -7.71 2.27
CA ALA A 43 -2.85 -7.50 2.35
C ALA A 43 -2.33 -7.78 3.77
N THR A 44 -1.27 -8.58 3.89
CA THR A 44 -0.49 -8.77 5.11
C THR A 44 0.61 -7.73 5.23
N ASN A 45 1.22 -7.36 4.10
CA ASN A 45 2.26 -6.34 3.97
C ASN A 45 1.76 -5.17 3.12
N PRO A 46 2.40 -3.98 3.18
CA PRO A 46 1.97 -2.86 2.37
C PRO A 46 2.26 -3.15 0.91
N VAL A 47 1.24 -3.14 0.06
CA VAL A 47 1.38 -3.48 -1.36
C VAL A 47 0.73 -2.47 -2.28
N ILE A 48 1.23 -2.41 -3.52
CA ILE A 48 0.59 -1.73 -4.64
C ILE A 48 0.26 -2.76 -5.71
N ILE A 49 -1.02 -2.90 -6.04
CA ILE A 49 -1.48 -3.73 -7.16
C ILE A 49 -1.21 -2.96 -8.45
N GLN A 50 -0.39 -3.55 -9.32
CA GLN A 50 0.13 -2.93 -10.53
C GLN A 50 -0.76 -3.22 -11.74
N THR A 51 -1.10 -4.49 -11.96
CA THR A 51 -1.96 -4.94 -13.05
C THR A 51 -2.50 -6.34 -12.78
N VAL A 52 -3.36 -6.85 -13.66
CA VAL A 52 -3.87 -8.22 -13.63
C VAL A 52 -3.78 -8.88 -15.01
N ASP A 53 -3.64 -10.19 -14.99
CA ASP A 53 -3.99 -11.05 -16.12
C ASP A 53 -5.35 -11.69 -15.85
N ILE A 54 -6.11 -11.93 -16.91
CA ILE A 54 -7.48 -12.48 -16.85
C ILE A 54 -7.60 -13.75 -17.69
N ASN A 55 -8.61 -14.58 -17.37
CA ASN A 55 -9.10 -15.64 -18.25
C ASN A 55 -10.35 -15.14 -18.99
N VAL A 56 -10.29 -15.08 -20.32
CA VAL A 56 -11.36 -14.49 -21.14
C VAL A 56 -11.56 -15.29 -22.43
N ASP A 57 -12.79 -15.36 -22.90
CA ASP A 57 -13.14 -16.05 -24.16
C ASP A 57 -12.33 -15.55 -25.35
N ALA A 58 -12.16 -16.40 -26.35
CA ALA A 58 -11.46 -16.03 -27.59
C ALA A 58 -12.10 -14.78 -28.23
N GLY A 59 -11.25 -13.87 -28.71
CA GLY A 59 -11.68 -12.61 -29.32
C GLY A 59 -11.00 -11.40 -28.70
N THR A 60 -11.55 -10.23 -29.01
CA THR A 60 -11.05 -8.94 -28.54
C THR A 60 -12.08 -8.30 -27.62
N HIS A 61 -11.64 -7.90 -26.43
CA HIS A 61 -12.51 -7.39 -25.37
C HIS A 61 -12.05 -6.01 -24.90
N THR A 62 -12.98 -5.26 -24.32
CA THR A 62 -12.66 -4.07 -23.53
C THR A 62 -12.84 -4.44 -22.06
N ILE A 63 -11.78 -4.29 -21.27
CA ILE A 63 -11.75 -4.68 -19.86
C ILE A 63 -11.80 -3.44 -18.98
N ALA A 64 -12.70 -3.42 -18.01
CA ALA A 64 -12.75 -2.41 -16.96
C ALA A 64 -12.42 -3.04 -15.60
N VAL A 65 -11.65 -2.31 -14.80
CA VAL A 65 -11.32 -2.69 -13.43
C VAL A 65 -11.83 -1.62 -12.48
N TYR A 66 -12.65 -2.03 -11.52
CA TYR A 66 -13.14 -1.18 -10.44
C TYR A 66 -12.63 -1.69 -9.10
N VAL A 67 -12.62 -0.79 -8.13
CA VAL A 67 -12.31 -1.07 -6.73
C VAL A 67 -13.39 -0.49 -5.82
N VAL A 68 -13.64 -1.10 -4.67
CA VAL A 68 -14.50 -0.51 -3.64
C VAL A 68 -13.93 0.85 -3.24
N THR A 69 -14.76 1.89 -3.33
CA THR A 69 -14.38 3.28 -3.03
C THR A 69 -13.98 3.41 -1.55
N GLY A 70 -12.77 3.87 -1.29
CA GLY A 70 -12.24 4.04 0.07
C GLY A 70 -11.68 2.77 0.72
N GLY A 71 -11.65 1.65 -0.01
CA GLY A 71 -11.20 0.35 0.51
C GLY A 71 -12.31 -0.45 1.19
N GLY A 72 -11.98 -1.67 1.62
CA GLY A 72 -12.92 -2.61 2.20
C GLY A 72 -13.36 -3.72 1.23
N SER A 73 -14.20 -4.62 1.73
CA SER A 73 -14.66 -5.81 1.02
C SER A 73 -15.74 -5.51 -0.02
N TYR A 74 -15.81 -6.30 -1.10
CA TYR A 74 -16.95 -6.26 -2.04
C TYR A 74 -18.27 -6.78 -1.43
N VAL A 75 -18.21 -7.53 -0.32
CA VAL A 75 -19.37 -8.18 0.30
C VAL A 75 -20.39 -7.14 0.74
N GLY A 76 -21.63 -7.28 0.27
CA GLY A 76 -22.71 -6.32 0.52
C GLY A 76 -22.74 -5.12 -0.46
N LEU A 77 -21.73 -4.97 -1.32
CA LEU A 77 -21.60 -3.87 -2.29
C LEU A 77 -21.77 -4.31 -3.75
N ALA A 78 -21.94 -5.61 -4.00
CA ALA A 78 -21.90 -6.20 -5.34
C ALA A 78 -22.89 -5.59 -6.35
N ALA A 79 -24.09 -5.19 -5.90
CA ALA A 79 -25.13 -4.62 -6.75
C ALA A 79 -25.26 -3.09 -6.59
N THR A 80 -24.24 -2.42 -6.04
CA THR A 80 -24.28 -1.00 -5.69
C THR A 80 -23.22 -0.22 -6.47
N PRO A 81 -23.48 0.18 -7.74
CA PRO A 81 -22.49 0.85 -8.58
C PRO A 81 -21.81 2.06 -7.93
N GLY A 82 -22.55 2.84 -7.13
CA GLY A 82 -22.02 4.03 -6.45
C GLY A 82 -21.00 3.75 -5.34
N ALA A 83 -20.80 2.48 -4.96
CA ALA A 83 -19.76 2.06 -4.01
C ALA A 83 -18.43 1.70 -4.68
N TRP A 84 -18.35 1.80 -6.02
CA TRP A 84 -17.20 1.38 -6.81
C TRP A 84 -16.58 2.56 -7.56
N THR A 85 -15.26 2.67 -7.49
CA THR A 85 -14.47 3.61 -8.28
C THR A 85 -13.86 2.87 -9.47
N LEU A 86 -14.07 3.40 -10.70
CA LEU A 86 -13.37 2.91 -11.88
C LEU A 86 -11.87 3.25 -11.76
N VAL A 87 -11.01 2.24 -11.76
CA VAL A 87 -9.56 2.43 -11.83
C VAL A 87 -9.15 2.77 -13.26
N GLY A 88 -9.71 2.05 -14.24
CA GLY A 88 -9.53 2.37 -15.64
C GLY A 88 -10.13 1.34 -16.58
N THR A 89 -9.95 1.56 -17.87
CA THR A 89 -10.46 0.72 -18.96
C THR A 89 -9.36 0.46 -19.98
N ALA A 90 -9.15 -0.80 -20.34
CA ALA A 90 -8.26 -1.24 -21.41
C ALA A 90 -9.08 -1.72 -22.62
N PRO A 91 -9.19 -0.92 -23.69
CA PRO A 91 -9.81 -1.37 -24.93
C PRO A 91 -8.86 -2.29 -25.72
N GLY A 92 -9.42 -3.16 -26.55
CA GLY A 92 -8.63 -3.92 -27.53
C GLY A 92 -7.79 -5.05 -26.94
N VAL A 93 -8.14 -5.57 -25.77
CA VAL A 93 -7.45 -6.71 -25.14
C VAL A 93 -7.77 -7.98 -25.93
N VAL A 94 -6.77 -8.53 -26.60
CA VAL A 94 -6.91 -9.76 -27.39
C VAL A 94 -6.65 -10.96 -26.48
N SER A 95 -7.61 -11.88 -26.40
CA SER A 95 -7.48 -13.14 -25.64
C SER A 95 -6.29 -13.95 -26.13
N ASN A 96 -5.45 -14.42 -25.20
CA ASN A 96 -4.37 -15.36 -25.49
C ASN A 96 -4.86 -16.82 -25.67
N GLY A 97 -6.17 -17.04 -25.53
CA GLY A 97 -6.80 -18.35 -25.62
C GLY A 97 -7.49 -18.74 -24.31
N LEU A 98 -8.46 -19.63 -24.43
CA LEU A 98 -9.18 -20.17 -23.28
C LEU A 98 -8.19 -20.79 -22.29
N ASN A 99 -8.33 -20.47 -21.01
CA ASN A 99 -7.49 -21.02 -19.94
C ASN A 99 -6.01 -20.64 -20.04
N VAL A 100 -5.72 -19.54 -20.73
CA VAL A 100 -4.39 -18.95 -20.83
C VAL A 100 -4.44 -17.53 -20.28
N ALA A 101 -3.42 -17.15 -19.51
CA ALA A 101 -3.26 -15.81 -18.99
C ALA A 101 -3.30 -14.78 -20.12
N THR A 102 -4.25 -13.85 -20.04
CA THR A 102 -4.38 -12.71 -20.96
C THR A 102 -4.04 -11.43 -20.22
N PRO A 103 -2.90 -10.78 -20.52
CA PRO A 103 -2.51 -9.54 -19.86
C PRO A 103 -3.47 -8.39 -20.16
N VAL A 104 -3.86 -7.68 -19.10
CA VAL A 104 -4.59 -6.42 -19.21
C VAL A 104 -3.57 -5.28 -19.16
N PRO A 105 -3.37 -4.51 -20.25
CA PRO A 105 -2.38 -3.43 -20.29
C PRO A 105 -2.92 -2.16 -19.60
N LEU A 106 -3.27 -2.29 -18.31
CA LEU A 106 -3.87 -1.25 -17.50
C LEU A 106 -3.09 -1.08 -16.19
N PRO A 107 -2.35 0.03 -15.98
CA PRO A 107 -1.76 0.30 -14.67
C PRO A 107 -2.87 0.61 -13.66
N LEU A 108 -2.94 -0.17 -12.59
CA LEU A 108 -3.97 -0.05 -11.55
C LEU A 108 -3.54 0.91 -10.43
N ASN A 109 -2.30 0.81 -9.96
CA ASN A 109 -1.74 1.61 -8.86
C ASN A 109 -2.62 1.61 -7.57
N VAL A 110 -3.25 0.49 -7.27
CA VAL A 110 -4.16 0.37 -6.11
C VAL A 110 -3.34 -0.02 -4.88
N GLN A 111 -3.26 0.87 -3.91
CA GLN A 111 -2.55 0.61 -2.64
C GLN A 111 -3.45 -0.13 -1.65
N ILE A 112 -2.91 -1.17 -1.01
CA ILE A 112 -3.59 -1.90 0.05
C ILE A 112 -2.69 -1.90 1.29
N GLN A 113 -3.19 -1.31 2.37
CA GLN A 113 -2.47 -1.24 3.64
C GLN A 113 -2.39 -2.62 4.31
N PRO A 114 -1.38 -2.86 5.16
CA PRO A 114 -1.31 -4.05 5.99
C PRO A 114 -2.57 -4.27 6.82
N GLY A 115 -3.06 -5.50 6.83
CA GLY A 115 -4.30 -5.90 7.51
C GLY A 115 -5.59 -5.41 6.85
N GLN A 116 -5.51 -4.61 5.78
CA GLN A 116 -6.69 -4.09 5.09
C GLN A 116 -7.09 -4.97 3.91
N THR A 117 -8.35 -4.82 3.51
CA THR A 117 -8.96 -5.50 2.38
C THR A 117 -9.31 -4.49 1.29
N GLN A 118 -9.14 -4.89 0.03
CA GLN A 118 -9.66 -4.16 -1.12
C GLN A 118 -10.45 -5.11 -2.02
N GLY A 119 -11.73 -4.79 -2.22
CA GLY A 119 -12.58 -5.45 -3.18
C GLY A 119 -12.30 -4.95 -4.60
N PHE A 120 -12.22 -5.89 -5.53
CA PHE A 120 -12.01 -5.66 -6.96
C PHE A 120 -13.23 -6.15 -7.76
N TYR A 121 -13.53 -5.47 -8.86
CA TYR A 121 -14.46 -5.92 -9.88
C TYR A 121 -13.76 -5.85 -11.25
N VAL A 122 -13.49 -7.01 -11.84
CA VAL A 122 -12.86 -7.12 -13.16
C VAL A 122 -13.90 -7.60 -14.15
N THR A 123 -14.18 -6.82 -15.20
CA THR A 123 -15.30 -7.07 -16.11
C THR A 123 -14.96 -6.75 -17.55
N VAL A 124 -15.52 -7.51 -18.50
CA VAL A 124 -15.72 -7.03 -19.86
C VAL A 124 -16.79 -5.94 -19.86
N THR A 125 -16.73 -4.99 -20.80
CA THR A 125 -17.73 -3.91 -20.91
C THR A 125 -18.91 -4.27 -21.82
N THR A 126 -18.86 -5.40 -22.51
CA THR A 126 -19.92 -5.86 -23.42
C THR A 126 -20.05 -7.37 -23.36
N GLY A 127 -21.29 -7.88 -23.30
CA GLY A 127 -21.58 -9.30 -23.37
C GLY A 127 -21.07 -10.11 -22.18
N THR A 128 -20.86 -11.41 -22.43
CA THR A 128 -20.26 -12.38 -21.51
C THR A 128 -18.92 -12.80 -22.09
N GLY A 129 -17.87 -12.79 -21.29
CA GLY A 129 -16.54 -13.16 -21.79
C GLY A 129 -15.53 -13.45 -20.70
N MET A 130 -15.79 -13.04 -19.45
CA MET A 130 -14.92 -13.36 -18.32
C MET A 130 -15.16 -14.79 -17.86
N ASN A 131 -14.11 -15.59 -17.89
CA ASN A 131 -14.12 -16.98 -17.50
C ASN A 131 -13.65 -17.15 -16.05
N TYR A 132 -14.38 -17.98 -15.31
CA TYR A 132 -14.10 -18.25 -13.91
C TYR A 132 -14.43 -19.71 -13.55
N THR A 133 -14.16 -20.09 -12.31
CA THR A 133 -14.56 -21.41 -11.79
C THR A 133 -15.59 -21.30 -10.67
N ASN A 134 -16.37 -22.36 -10.47
CA ASN A 134 -17.19 -22.51 -9.27
C ASN A 134 -16.29 -22.52 -8.02
N GLY A 135 -16.67 -21.73 -7.03
CA GLY A 135 -16.05 -21.74 -5.71
C GLY A 135 -16.71 -22.72 -4.76
N SER A 136 -16.31 -22.64 -3.50
CA SER A 136 -16.86 -23.40 -2.37
C SER A 136 -17.61 -22.50 -1.38
N VAL A 137 -17.03 -21.36 -1.01
CA VAL A 137 -17.57 -20.44 0.01
C VAL A 137 -17.17 -19.01 -0.36
N VAL A 138 -18.15 -18.11 -0.40
CA VAL A 138 -17.90 -16.69 -0.71
C VAL A 138 -16.96 -16.07 0.33
N ASN A 139 -15.97 -15.31 -0.14
CA ASN A 139 -15.05 -14.51 0.67
C ASN A 139 -14.14 -15.30 1.63
N THR A 140 -13.84 -16.56 1.32
CA THR A 140 -12.78 -17.32 2.01
C THR A 140 -11.45 -17.25 1.25
N PRO A 141 -10.29 -17.34 1.91
CA PRO A 141 -9.00 -17.43 1.22
C PRO A 141 -8.98 -18.55 0.17
N TYR A 142 -8.62 -18.22 -1.06
CA TYR A 142 -8.42 -19.20 -2.14
C TYR A 142 -6.92 -19.49 -2.34
N VAL A 143 -6.11 -18.43 -2.46
CA VAL A 143 -4.65 -18.53 -2.56
C VAL A 143 -3.99 -17.39 -1.77
N SER A 144 -2.84 -17.69 -1.17
CA SER A 144 -2.07 -16.74 -0.38
C SER A 144 -0.59 -16.89 -0.63
N ASP A 145 0.14 -15.79 -0.51
CA ASP A 145 1.58 -15.76 -0.28
C ASP A 145 1.86 -14.99 1.03
N PRO A 146 3.12 -14.74 1.42
CA PRO A 146 3.41 -13.99 2.65
C PRO A 146 2.90 -12.54 2.68
N ASN A 147 2.50 -11.97 1.55
CA ASN A 147 2.18 -10.54 1.40
C ASN A 147 0.69 -10.29 1.16
N ILE A 148 0.02 -11.13 0.37
CA ILE A 148 -1.39 -10.96 0.04
C ILE A 148 -2.14 -12.30 0.05
N THR A 149 -3.45 -12.21 0.22
CA THR A 149 -4.40 -13.31 0.06
C THR A 149 -5.49 -12.88 -0.92
N ILE A 150 -5.76 -13.71 -1.92
CA ILE A 150 -6.90 -13.55 -2.84
C ILE A 150 -8.02 -14.47 -2.36
N THR A 151 -9.22 -13.93 -2.22
CA THR A 151 -10.39 -14.66 -1.74
C THR A 151 -11.24 -15.23 -2.89
N GLU A 152 -12.05 -16.22 -2.55
CA GLU A 152 -13.20 -16.56 -3.36
C GLU A 152 -14.20 -15.39 -3.46
N GLY A 153 -14.84 -15.32 -4.61
CA GLY A 153 -15.64 -14.21 -5.08
C GLY A 153 -17.03 -14.60 -5.55
N ILE A 154 -17.53 -13.78 -6.47
CA ILE A 154 -18.78 -13.96 -7.21
C ILE A 154 -18.56 -13.67 -8.69
N GLY A 155 -19.38 -14.27 -9.55
CA GLY A 155 -19.56 -13.84 -10.94
C GLY A 155 -20.66 -12.77 -11.01
N VAL A 156 -20.54 -11.82 -11.92
CA VAL A 156 -21.43 -10.65 -11.99
C VAL A 156 -21.78 -10.35 -13.44
N ALA A 157 -23.08 -10.29 -13.73
CA ALA A 157 -23.58 -9.85 -15.04
C ALA A 157 -23.33 -8.35 -15.26
N LEU A 158 -23.28 -7.96 -16.53
CA LEU A 158 -22.95 -6.60 -16.95
C LEU A 158 -23.71 -5.53 -16.15
N ASN A 159 -23.05 -4.37 -15.93
CA ASN A 159 -23.61 -3.22 -15.22
C ASN A 159 -24.03 -3.51 -13.77
N PHE A 160 -23.21 -4.25 -13.01
CA PHE A 160 -23.50 -4.64 -11.62
C PHE A 160 -24.83 -5.40 -11.50
N GLY A 161 -25.12 -6.25 -12.50
CA GLY A 161 -26.37 -6.98 -12.61
C GLY A 161 -26.43 -8.22 -11.72
N GLY A 162 -27.08 -9.28 -12.21
CA GLY A 162 -27.22 -10.54 -11.46
C GLY A 162 -25.89 -11.11 -10.98
N THR A 163 -25.89 -11.60 -9.74
CA THR A 163 -24.70 -12.17 -9.08
C THR A 163 -24.80 -13.69 -9.00
N PHE A 164 -23.66 -14.36 -9.09
CA PHE A 164 -23.53 -15.81 -9.10
C PHE A 164 -22.46 -16.20 -8.11
N SER A 165 -22.79 -17.02 -7.13
CA SER A 165 -21.89 -17.36 -6.03
C SER A 165 -21.93 -18.86 -5.71
N PRO A 166 -20.89 -19.37 -5.03
CA PRO A 166 -19.53 -18.82 -4.93
C PRO A 166 -18.76 -18.99 -6.25
N ARG A 167 -17.83 -18.09 -6.60
CA ARG A 167 -16.98 -18.20 -7.80
C ARG A 167 -15.53 -17.83 -7.48
N VAL A 168 -14.57 -18.51 -8.08
CA VAL A 168 -13.16 -18.13 -8.01
C VAL A 168 -12.83 -17.31 -9.26
N TRP A 169 -12.31 -16.10 -9.08
CA TRP A 169 -11.75 -15.34 -10.21
C TRP A 169 -10.47 -16.02 -10.70
N ASN A 170 -10.36 -16.19 -12.01
CA ASN A 170 -9.26 -16.91 -12.65
C ASN A 170 -8.33 -15.92 -13.32
N GLY A 171 -7.20 -15.66 -12.67
CA GLY A 171 -6.25 -14.66 -13.13
C GLY A 171 -4.98 -14.61 -12.30
N THR A 172 -4.13 -13.66 -12.65
CA THR A 172 -2.89 -13.35 -11.93
C THR A 172 -2.92 -11.90 -11.48
N VAL A 173 -2.62 -11.65 -10.22
CA VAL A 173 -2.39 -10.30 -9.70
C VAL A 173 -0.89 -10.03 -9.73
N TYR A 174 -0.49 -8.93 -10.35
CA TYR A 174 0.87 -8.40 -10.28
C TYR A 174 0.91 -7.25 -9.30
N TYR A 175 1.82 -7.32 -8.34
CA TYR A 175 1.91 -6.35 -7.28
C TYR A 175 3.36 -6.12 -6.87
N GLN A 176 3.59 -5.14 -6.02
CA GLN A 176 4.90 -4.85 -5.45
C GLN A 176 4.75 -4.36 -4.02
N PHE A 177 5.83 -4.34 -3.25
CA PHE A 177 5.82 -3.67 -1.95
C PHE A 177 5.57 -2.18 -2.13
N ALA A 178 4.70 -1.62 -1.29
CA ALA A 178 4.58 -0.17 -1.17
C ALA A 178 5.62 0.33 -0.16
N ALA A 179 6.23 1.47 -0.45
CA ALA A 179 7.04 2.17 0.53
C ALA A 179 6.15 2.67 1.69
N ASP A 180 6.72 2.77 2.88
CA ASP A 180 6.07 3.47 3.99
C ASP A 180 5.85 4.94 3.57
N ILE A 181 4.72 5.53 3.95
CA ILE A 181 4.36 6.90 3.51
C ILE A 181 4.35 7.83 4.72
N LEU A 182 5.32 8.71 4.78
CA LEU A 182 5.35 9.80 5.75
C LEU A 182 4.65 11.01 5.15
N ASP A 183 3.63 11.49 5.86
CA ASP A 183 2.97 12.77 5.59
C ASP A 183 3.19 13.74 6.76
N VAL A 184 3.50 14.98 6.41
CA VAL A 184 3.82 16.07 7.35
C VAL A 184 3.19 17.35 6.82
N ALA A 185 2.35 17.98 7.65
CA ALA A 185 1.58 19.17 7.27
C ALA A 185 1.34 20.13 8.44
N GLN A 186 0.90 21.37 8.17
CA GLN A 186 0.43 22.34 9.18
C GLN A 186 -1.07 22.63 9.01
N PRO A 187 -1.97 21.67 9.31
CA PRO A 187 -3.37 21.76 8.91
C PRO A 187 -4.20 22.76 9.73
N GLN A 188 -3.72 23.20 10.89
CA GLN A 188 -4.51 24.01 11.84
C GLN A 188 -4.04 25.47 11.95
N GLY A 189 -3.10 25.90 11.10
CA GLY A 189 -2.54 27.26 11.08
C GLY A 189 -1.06 27.33 11.49
N PRO A 190 -0.47 28.54 11.56
CA PRO A 190 0.95 28.74 11.83
C PRO A 190 1.43 28.05 13.11
N GLY A 191 2.62 27.46 13.07
CA GLY A 191 3.21 26.69 14.16
C GLY A 191 2.49 25.38 14.54
N SER A 192 1.43 24.96 13.85
CA SER A 192 0.86 23.61 14.00
C SER A 192 1.72 22.57 13.28
N LEU A 193 1.55 21.29 13.62
CA LEU A 193 2.17 20.18 12.89
C LEU A 193 1.31 18.93 13.01
N SER A 194 1.08 18.25 11.90
CA SER A 194 0.57 16.88 11.85
C SER A 194 1.65 16.01 11.23
N VAL A 195 1.98 14.89 11.88
CA VAL A 195 2.88 13.86 11.36
C VAL A 195 2.15 12.52 11.39
N SER A 196 1.98 11.89 10.24
CA SER A 196 1.35 10.58 10.11
C SER A 196 2.19 9.65 9.25
N LEU A 197 2.16 8.36 9.59
CA LEU A 197 2.80 7.31 8.82
C LEU A 197 1.73 6.33 8.31
N GLY A 198 1.66 6.18 7.00
CA GLY A 198 0.81 5.21 6.31
C GLY A 198 1.63 4.06 5.73
N MET A 199 0.94 3.01 5.27
CA MET A 199 1.58 1.83 4.67
C MET A 199 2.66 1.20 5.56
N ILE A 200 2.50 1.30 6.89
CA ILE A 200 3.54 0.95 7.86
C ILE A 200 3.86 -0.55 7.78
N THR A 201 5.09 -0.87 7.38
CA THR A 201 5.59 -2.24 7.25
C THR A 201 5.22 -3.12 8.45
N ALA A 202 4.54 -4.25 8.19
CA ALA A 202 3.88 -5.06 9.21
C ALA A 202 4.85 -5.75 10.19
N SER A 203 6.06 -6.06 9.72
CA SER A 203 7.12 -6.68 10.55
C SER A 203 7.83 -5.69 11.48
N SER A 204 7.57 -4.38 11.34
CA SER A 204 8.21 -3.39 12.20
C SER A 204 7.68 -3.47 13.64
N THR A 205 8.59 -3.37 14.59
CA THR A 205 8.28 -3.33 16.03
C THR A 205 8.64 -1.98 16.65
N GLN A 206 9.48 -1.21 15.98
CA GLN A 206 9.94 0.11 16.41
C GLN A 206 10.37 0.94 15.19
N GLY A 207 10.66 2.22 15.40
CA GLY A 207 11.21 3.08 14.37
C GLY A 207 11.65 4.45 14.88
N TYR A 208 12.37 5.17 14.03
CA TYR A 208 12.78 6.54 14.30
C TYR A 208 12.11 7.49 13.32
N THR A 209 11.57 8.59 13.82
CA THR A 209 11.29 9.76 12.99
C THR A 209 12.48 10.69 13.09
N LEU A 210 13.21 10.77 12.00
CA LEU A 210 14.43 11.55 11.90
C LEU A 210 14.12 12.88 11.23
N LEU A 211 14.79 13.92 11.72
CA LEU A 211 14.65 15.27 11.24
C LEU A 211 16.02 15.82 10.86
N SER A 212 16.08 16.60 9.79
CA SER A 212 17.21 17.46 9.48
C SER A 212 16.73 18.87 9.17
N THR A 213 17.46 19.86 9.68
CA THR A 213 17.30 21.27 9.34
C THR A 213 18.23 21.70 8.20
N THR A 214 19.09 20.78 7.75
CA THR A 214 20.05 21.00 6.67
C THR A 214 19.44 20.49 5.36
N THR A 215 18.87 21.39 4.57
CA THR A 215 18.15 21.04 3.33
C THR A 215 18.80 21.62 2.06
N PRO A 216 20.09 21.35 1.77
CA PRO A 216 20.87 22.05 0.74
C PRO A 216 20.51 21.66 -0.69
N LEU A 217 20.00 20.44 -0.89
CA LEU A 217 19.69 19.87 -2.20
C LEU A 217 18.19 19.52 -2.31
N PRO A 218 17.70 19.08 -3.48
CA PRO A 218 16.34 18.56 -3.62
C PRO A 218 16.01 17.50 -2.56
N VAL A 219 14.74 17.41 -2.20
CA VAL A 219 14.24 16.47 -1.19
C VAL A 219 14.59 15.03 -1.57
N GLY A 220 15.00 14.20 -0.59
CA GLY A 220 15.29 12.78 -0.79
C GLY A 220 16.69 12.45 -1.34
N THR A 221 17.53 13.45 -1.63
CA THR A 221 18.89 13.20 -2.17
C THR A 221 19.97 13.06 -1.11
N GLY A 222 19.61 13.13 0.17
CA GLY A 222 20.57 13.09 1.27
C GLY A 222 21.16 11.70 1.51
N PRO A 223 22.39 11.62 2.03
CA PRO A 223 23.13 10.36 2.16
C PRO A 223 22.59 9.41 3.25
N PHE A 224 21.71 9.88 4.13
CA PHE A 224 21.18 9.10 5.24
C PHE A 224 19.67 8.96 5.10
N ALA A 225 19.19 7.82 4.60
CA ALA A 225 17.77 7.60 4.31
C ALA A 225 17.11 8.76 3.53
N GLY A 226 17.86 9.41 2.63
CA GLY A 226 17.39 10.53 1.82
C GLY A 226 17.50 11.92 2.47
N ILE A 227 17.92 12.05 3.73
CA ILE A 227 18.16 13.33 4.41
C ILE A 227 19.66 13.63 4.56
N PHE A 228 20.01 14.92 4.69
CA PHE A 228 21.37 15.35 5.04
C PHE A 228 21.49 15.40 6.56
N PRO A 229 22.18 14.45 7.21
CA PRO A 229 22.15 14.38 8.66
C PRO A 229 22.83 15.59 9.30
N ASP A 230 22.23 16.15 10.34
CA ASP A 230 22.77 17.25 11.13
C ASP A 230 22.59 17.01 12.64
N GLY A 231 22.87 18.02 13.46
CA GLY A 231 22.74 17.91 14.92
C GLY A 231 21.36 17.44 15.38
N THR A 232 20.29 17.86 14.70
CA THR A 232 18.92 17.44 15.02
C THR A 232 18.68 15.97 14.69
N THR A 233 19.26 15.47 13.60
CA THR A 233 19.22 14.06 13.22
C THR A 233 19.87 13.19 14.28
N TRP A 234 21.04 13.60 14.78
CA TRP A 234 21.78 12.82 15.79
C TRP A 234 21.10 12.86 17.16
N ILE A 235 20.47 13.97 17.54
CA ILE A 235 19.63 14.04 18.74
C ILE A 235 18.48 13.04 18.63
N GLY A 236 17.80 12.99 17.48
CA GLY A 236 16.74 12.01 17.20
C GLY A 236 17.22 10.56 17.41
N LEU A 237 18.36 10.19 16.81
CA LEU A 237 18.95 8.85 16.97
C LEU A 237 19.38 8.51 18.39
N SER A 238 19.70 9.51 19.22
CA SER A 238 20.03 9.31 20.63
C SER A 238 18.82 9.19 21.55
N THR A 239 17.61 9.40 21.02
CA THR A 239 16.38 9.38 21.80
C THR A 239 16.07 7.96 22.26
N ALA A 240 15.68 7.79 23.52
CA ALA A 240 15.32 6.49 24.07
C ALA A 240 14.02 5.94 23.45
N LEU A 241 13.99 4.62 23.21
CA LEU A 241 12.80 3.91 22.74
C LEU A 241 11.66 4.09 23.74
N GLY A 242 10.47 4.47 23.25
CA GLY A 242 9.28 4.58 24.10
C GLY A 242 7.98 4.45 23.32
N ALA A 243 6.96 3.91 23.97
CA ALA A 243 5.60 3.88 23.42
C ALA A 243 5.09 5.32 23.24
N GLY A 244 4.64 5.68 22.03
CA GLY A 244 4.16 7.02 21.69
C GLY A 244 5.23 8.11 21.60
N ASN A 245 6.52 7.77 21.76
CA ASN A 245 7.61 8.73 21.55
C ASN A 245 7.79 8.97 20.04
N PRO A 246 7.58 10.20 19.51
CA PRO A 246 7.59 10.42 18.08
C PRO A 246 8.97 10.29 17.43
N PHE A 247 10.06 10.45 18.17
CA PHE A 247 11.43 10.41 17.61
C PHE A 247 12.05 9.01 17.66
N HIS A 248 11.66 8.16 18.62
CA HIS A 248 12.03 6.76 18.69
C HIS A 248 10.88 5.95 19.32
N PHE A 249 9.99 5.45 18.47
CA PHE A 249 8.73 4.83 18.89
C PHE A 249 8.84 3.31 18.96
N LEU A 250 8.14 2.74 19.95
CA LEU A 250 7.72 1.34 19.95
C LEU A 250 6.34 1.24 19.30
N ARG A 251 6.15 0.32 18.35
CA ARG A 251 4.83 0.05 17.73
C ARG A 251 3.86 -0.44 18.80
N THR A 252 2.97 0.46 19.24
CA THR A 252 1.98 0.22 20.27
C THR A 252 0.63 0.70 19.76
N PRO A 253 -0.39 -0.17 19.68
CA PRO A 253 -1.70 0.21 19.17
C PRO A 253 -2.27 1.46 19.85
N GLY A 254 -2.79 2.39 19.05
CA GLY A 254 -3.40 3.63 19.55
C GLY A 254 -2.40 4.75 19.90
N LEU A 255 -1.10 4.53 19.73
CA LEU A 255 -0.06 5.54 19.91
C LEU A 255 0.68 5.78 18.58
N TYR A 256 1.45 6.87 18.49
CA TYR A 256 2.31 7.12 17.33
C TYR A 256 3.23 5.91 17.07
N PRO A 257 3.34 5.43 15.82
CA PRO A 257 2.84 6.02 14.57
C PRO A 257 1.45 5.54 14.11
N ASP A 258 0.82 4.60 14.80
CA ASP A 258 -0.50 4.06 14.42
C ASP A 258 -1.61 5.14 14.49
N VAL A 259 -1.41 6.16 15.34
CA VAL A 259 -2.22 7.38 15.38
C VAL A 259 -1.33 8.59 15.06
N PRO A 260 -1.76 9.54 14.21
CA PRO A 260 -0.97 10.73 13.89
C PRO A 260 -0.59 11.56 15.11
N LEU A 261 0.64 12.08 15.11
CA LEU A 261 1.06 13.12 16.04
C LEU A 261 0.45 14.45 15.58
N ASN A 262 -0.34 15.08 16.43
CA ASN A 262 -0.93 16.40 16.17
C ASN A 262 -0.46 17.39 17.23
N LEU A 263 0.24 18.45 16.78
CA LEU A 263 0.65 19.58 17.60
C LEU A 263 -0.24 20.78 17.27
N PRO A 264 -0.78 21.46 18.29
CA PRO A 264 -1.74 22.54 18.10
C PRO A 264 -1.06 23.78 17.46
N PRO A 265 -1.86 24.73 16.93
CA PRO A 265 -1.34 26.00 16.43
C PRO A 265 -0.47 26.72 17.45
N GLY A 266 0.59 27.38 16.96
CA GLY A 266 1.55 28.11 17.78
C GLY A 266 2.62 27.26 18.48
N PHE A 267 2.48 25.93 18.53
CA PHE A 267 3.43 25.05 19.24
C PHE A 267 4.85 25.15 18.70
N LEU A 268 5.02 25.25 17.39
CA LEU A 268 6.31 25.39 16.70
C LEU A 268 6.59 26.80 16.19
N SER A 269 5.88 27.82 16.68
CA SER A 269 6.04 29.21 16.23
C SER A 269 7.48 29.75 16.38
N ALA A 270 8.22 29.27 17.37
CA ALA A 270 9.63 29.64 17.58
C ALA A 270 10.55 29.20 16.43
N PHE A 271 10.10 28.27 15.59
CA PHE A 271 10.83 27.71 14.45
C PHE A 271 10.29 28.21 13.11
N ALA A 272 9.41 29.22 13.10
CA ALA A 272 8.89 29.80 11.87
C ALA A 272 10.03 30.23 10.92
N GLY A 273 9.88 29.91 9.64
CA GLY A 273 10.87 30.12 8.59
C GLY A 273 11.94 29.02 8.49
N GLN A 274 12.02 28.07 9.42
CA GLN A 274 12.91 26.92 9.28
C GLN A 274 12.32 25.89 8.31
N THR A 275 13.18 25.32 7.48
CA THR A 275 12.84 24.21 6.58
C THR A 275 13.41 22.91 7.13
N TRP A 276 12.57 21.90 7.26
CA TRP A 276 12.90 20.61 7.82
C TRP A 276 12.64 19.51 6.79
N ASP A 277 13.57 18.56 6.69
CA ASP A 277 13.37 17.27 6.03
C ASP A 277 13.14 16.20 7.09
N LEU A 278 12.08 15.43 6.94
CA LEU A 278 11.72 14.33 7.84
C LEU A 278 11.71 13.00 7.09
N VAL A 279 12.14 11.92 7.76
CA VAL A 279 12.04 10.55 7.26
C VAL A 279 11.81 9.59 8.42
N VAL A 280 11.06 8.52 8.18
CA VAL A 280 10.90 7.41 9.13
C VAL A 280 11.71 6.21 8.67
N VAL A 281 12.45 5.60 9.60
CA VAL A 281 13.13 4.31 9.39
C VAL A 281 12.58 3.31 10.40
N LEU A 282 12.14 2.15 9.90
CA LEU A 282 11.47 1.11 10.67
C LEU A 282 12.39 -0.08 10.91
N PHE A 283 12.28 -0.68 12.10
CA PHE A 283 13.09 -1.81 12.52
C PHE A 283 12.21 -2.95 13.07
N ASP A 284 12.63 -4.19 12.85
CA ASP A 284 12.04 -5.37 13.47
C ASP A 284 12.54 -5.60 14.91
N GLY A 285 12.02 -6.66 15.56
CA GLY A 285 12.38 -7.02 16.93
C GLY A 285 13.83 -7.50 17.12
N THR A 286 14.58 -7.66 16.03
CA THR A 286 16.01 -8.00 16.03
C THR A 286 16.90 -6.78 15.73
N ASN A 287 16.32 -5.59 15.60
CA ASN A 287 16.95 -4.35 15.14
C ASN A 287 17.42 -4.39 13.67
N GLY A 288 16.85 -5.26 12.84
CA GLY A 288 17.02 -5.20 11.39
C GLY A 288 16.16 -4.09 10.79
N VAL A 289 16.71 -3.32 9.84
CA VAL A 289 15.93 -2.33 9.08
C VAL A 289 14.95 -3.07 8.16
N VAL A 290 13.66 -2.76 8.28
CA VAL A 290 12.59 -3.40 7.50
C VAL A 290 11.80 -2.45 6.62
N GLY A 291 11.92 -1.15 6.84
CA GLY A 291 11.18 -0.14 6.08
C GLY A 291 11.82 1.24 6.16
N ASN A 292 11.54 2.05 5.16
CA ASN A 292 11.92 3.45 5.09
C ASN A 292 10.83 4.23 4.36
N SER A 293 10.47 5.39 4.90
CA SER A 293 9.48 6.25 4.25
C SER A 293 10.08 7.07 3.12
N ASN A 294 9.21 7.76 2.36
CA ASN A 294 9.61 8.96 1.63
C ASN A 294 10.20 10.02 2.59
N VAL A 295 11.01 10.92 2.04
CA VAL A 295 11.41 12.15 2.73
C VAL A 295 10.34 13.20 2.51
N GLN A 296 9.87 13.81 3.59
CA GLN A 296 8.89 14.90 3.55
C GLN A 296 9.57 16.20 3.96
N ARG A 297 9.52 17.21 3.09
CA ARG A 297 10.04 18.55 3.36
C ARG A 297 8.92 19.48 3.79
N ILE A 298 9.12 20.22 4.87
CA ILE A 298 8.18 21.24 5.34
C ILE A 298 8.92 22.51 5.74
N THR A 299 8.36 23.67 5.41
CA THR A 299 8.80 24.96 5.95
C THR A 299 7.75 25.43 6.94
N LEU A 300 8.18 25.65 8.19
CA LEU A 300 7.26 26.05 9.26
C LEU A 300 6.83 27.50 9.08
N GLN A 301 5.52 27.71 9.14
CA GLN A 301 4.86 29.02 9.15
C GLN A 301 4.71 29.59 10.55
#